data_AF-A0A4R4LE96-F1
#
_entry.id   AF-A0A4R4LE96-F1
#
_cell.length_a   1.000
_cell.length_b   1.000
_cell.length_c   1.000
_cell.angle_alpha   90.00
_cell.angle_beta   90.00
_cell.angle_gamma   90.00
#
_symmetry.space_group_name_H-M   'P 1'
#
loop_
_entity.id
_entity.type
_entity.pdbx_description
1 polymer ?
#
loop_
_entity_poly.entity_id
_entity_poly.type
_entity_poly.pdbx_seq_one_letter_code
_entity_poly.pdbx_strand_id
1 'polypeptide(L)'
;MHQRLTALLALPLLALPACTTPTASAAPQPPASTPVPDQSYYWPGQDEVMDTADRIESAAAHGWPRSWAGVENDLPGRSVVVHRIPTPGMDAEIRAMVPPGVGLRFVDAVYSAQTLDAWLTRVRADQTWWERRHGVLIHSTYAEMGECAVLETEHPARDEARIAAVASRSPGYRSMSLCVRQGYPYEPLTPPTYRD
;
A
#
# COMPACT_ATOMS: atom_id res chain seq x y z
N MET A 1 48.92 25.49 15.92
CA MET A 1 48.75 25.89 17.34
C MET A 1 47.89 24.84 18.02
N HIS A 2 48.40 24.28 19.14
CA HIS A 2 47.86 23.12 19.85
C HIS A 2 46.89 23.53 20.97
N GLN A 3 45.75 22.83 21.10
CA GLN A 3 44.93 22.78 22.32
C GLN A 3 44.47 21.33 22.48
N ARG A 4 45.28 20.49 23.15
CA ARG A 4 45.24 20.11 24.57
C ARG A 4 43.93 19.46 25.03
N LEU A 5 43.99 18.13 25.09
CA LEU A 5 43.16 17.23 25.87
C LEU A 5 43.13 17.64 27.35
N THR A 6 41.96 17.54 27.98
CA THR A 6 41.85 17.31 29.43
C THR A 6 40.76 16.29 29.69
N ALA A 7 41.16 15.12 30.15
CA ALA A 7 40.30 14.06 30.65
C ALA A 7 39.86 14.38 32.09
N LEU A 8 38.60 14.07 32.42
CA LEU A 8 38.15 13.96 33.81
C LEU A 8 37.30 12.69 33.94
N LEU A 9 37.91 11.69 34.57
CA LEU A 9 37.26 10.52 35.15
C LEU A 9 36.34 10.97 36.30
N ALA A 10 35.11 10.46 36.30
CA ALA A 10 34.28 10.41 37.49
C ALA A 10 33.50 9.08 37.51
N LEU A 11 34.00 8.11 38.27
CA LEU A 11 33.18 7.06 38.91
C LEU A 11 32.60 7.68 40.18
N PRO A 12 31.27 7.55 40.45
CA PRO A 12 30.75 6.41 41.23
C PRO A 12 29.28 6.08 40.80
N LEU A 13 28.49 5.10 41.27
CA LEU A 13 28.31 4.41 42.54
C LEU A 13 27.49 3.14 42.20
N LEU A 14 27.95 1.96 42.64
CA LEU A 14 27.19 0.71 42.53
C LEU A 14 26.06 0.71 43.57
N ALA A 15 24.82 0.90 43.14
CA ALA A 15 23.64 0.62 43.97
C ALA A 15 23.30 -0.87 43.83
N LEU A 16 23.36 -1.61 44.94
CA LEU A 16 22.88 -2.99 45.04
C LEU A 16 21.34 -2.97 44.95
N PRO A 17 20.71 -3.65 43.97
CA PRO A 17 19.27 -3.83 43.98
C PRO A 17 18.91 -4.82 45.09
N ALA A 18 18.13 -4.35 46.07
CA ALA A 18 17.46 -5.24 47.00
C ALA A 18 16.45 -6.09 46.21
N CYS A 19 16.65 -7.41 46.19
CA CYS A 19 15.67 -8.36 45.66
C CYS A 19 14.45 -8.39 46.59
N THR A 20 13.47 -7.51 46.33
CA THR A 20 12.10 -7.72 46.80
C THR A 20 11.46 -8.75 45.90
N THR A 21 11.23 -9.95 46.42
CA THR A 21 10.40 -10.97 45.78
C THR A 21 8.98 -10.41 45.64
N PRO A 22 8.45 -10.25 44.41
CA PRO A 22 7.06 -9.86 44.24
C PRO A 22 6.17 -10.99 44.76
N THR A 23 5.39 -10.70 45.79
CA THR A 23 4.26 -11.55 46.19
C THR A 23 3.34 -11.66 44.97
N ALA A 24 3.22 -12.87 44.42
CA ALA A 24 2.36 -13.15 43.29
C ALA A 24 0.90 -12.85 43.67
N SER A 25 0.42 -11.67 43.30
CA SER A 25 -1.00 -11.37 43.27
C SER A 25 -1.58 -12.16 42.11
N ALA A 26 -2.50 -13.08 42.41
CA ALA A 26 -3.25 -13.80 41.39
C ALA A 26 -3.90 -12.76 40.46
N ALA A 27 -3.41 -12.68 39.23
CA ALA A 27 -3.97 -11.79 38.22
C ALA A 27 -5.47 -12.13 38.07
N PRO A 28 -6.36 -11.13 38.03
CA PRO A 28 -7.76 -11.37 37.72
C PRO A 28 -7.86 -12.19 36.44
N GLN A 29 -8.58 -13.33 36.49
CA GLN A 29 -8.86 -14.10 35.30
C GLN A 29 -9.50 -13.16 34.27
N PRO A 30 -8.99 -13.11 33.02
CA PRO A 30 -9.66 -12.35 31.98
C PRO A 30 -11.11 -12.84 31.89
N PRO A 31 -12.08 -11.91 31.76
CA PRO A 31 -13.47 -12.29 31.60
C PRO A 31 -13.57 -13.29 30.44
N ALA A 32 -14.40 -14.33 30.63
CA ALA A 32 -14.62 -15.34 29.62
C ALA A 32 -14.93 -14.64 28.29
N SER A 33 -14.08 -14.85 27.28
CA SER A 33 -14.24 -14.27 25.95
C SER A 33 -15.63 -14.63 25.46
N THR A 34 -16.49 -13.62 25.28
CA THR A 34 -17.74 -13.80 24.57
C THR A 34 -17.39 -14.35 23.20
N PRO A 35 -18.02 -15.46 22.75
CA PRO A 35 -17.78 -15.97 21.41
C PRO A 35 -18.07 -14.84 20.43
N VAL A 36 -17.03 -14.42 19.69
CA VAL A 36 -17.19 -13.48 18.59
C VAL A 36 -18.16 -14.15 17.63
N PRO A 37 -19.31 -13.54 17.31
CA PRO A 37 -20.21 -14.13 16.35
C PRO A 37 -19.43 -14.41 15.07
N ASP A 38 -19.53 -15.63 14.59
CA ASP A 38 -18.96 -16.08 13.32
C ASP A 38 -19.68 -15.33 12.19
N GLN A 39 -19.30 -14.06 12.01
CA GLN A 39 -19.69 -13.26 10.89
C GLN A 39 -18.87 -13.78 9.71
N SER A 40 -19.36 -14.84 9.10
CA SER A 40 -18.92 -15.22 7.77
C SER A 40 -19.22 -14.03 6.86
N TYR A 41 -18.21 -13.20 6.60
CA TYR A 41 -18.23 -12.07 5.65
C TYR A 41 -18.28 -12.57 4.20
N TYR A 42 -18.96 -13.68 3.96
CA TYR A 42 -19.07 -14.31 2.65
C TYR A 42 -20.29 -13.74 1.94
N TRP A 43 -20.06 -13.01 0.85
CA TRP A 43 -21.13 -12.43 0.05
C TRP A 43 -21.72 -13.49 -0.88
N PRO A 44 -23.06 -13.55 -1.07
CA PRO A 44 -23.64 -14.45 -2.05
C PRO A 44 -23.09 -14.18 -3.46
N GLY A 45 -22.49 -15.19 -4.08
CA GLY A 45 -21.91 -15.06 -5.41
C GLY A 45 -20.47 -14.51 -5.43
N GLN A 46 -19.80 -14.43 -4.28
CA GLN A 46 -18.44 -13.88 -4.16
C GLN A 46 -17.44 -14.62 -5.03
N ASP A 47 -17.45 -15.96 -4.99
CA ASP A 47 -16.50 -16.77 -5.74
C ASP A 47 -16.66 -16.55 -7.24
N GLU A 48 -17.90 -16.43 -7.75
CA GLU A 48 -18.14 -16.16 -9.16
C GLU A 48 -17.65 -14.78 -9.61
N VAL A 49 -17.73 -13.76 -8.74
CA VAL A 49 -17.18 -12.42 -9.04
C VAL A 49 -15.66 -12.48 -9.09
N MET A 50 -15.02 -13.11 -8.10
CA MET A 50 -13.57 -13.25 -8.03
C MET A 50 -13.02 -14.06 -9.22
N ASP A 51 -13.61 -15.21 -9.53
CA ASP A 51 -13.23 -16.05 -10.68
C ASP A 51 -13.40 -15.30 -12.00
N THR A 52 -14.43 -14.45 -12.11
CA THR A 52 -14.66 -13.62 -13.30
C THR A 52 -13.59 -12.54 -13.43
N ALA A 53 -13.24 -11.86 -12.33
CA ALA A 53 -12.19 -10.85 -12.32
C ALA A 53 -10.83 -11.44 -12.68
N ASP A 54 -10.43 -12.57 -12.08
CA ASP A 54 -9.17 -13.25 -12.36
C ASP A 54 -9.05 -13.65 -13.84
N ARG A 55 -10.14 -14.15 -14.43
CA ARG A 55 -10.19 -14.50 -15.85
C ARG A 55 -10.00 -13.27 -16.73
N ILE A 56 -10.71 -12.18 -16.43
CA ILE A 56 -10.60 -10.93 -17.18
C ILE A 56 -9.19 -10.35 -17.04
N GLU A 57 -8.63 -10.31 -15.83
CA GLU A 57 -7.28 -9.80 -15.58
C GLU A 57 -6.24 -10.56 -16.39
N SER A 58 -6.27 -11.90 -16.31
CA SER A 58 -5.34 -12.75 -17.04
C SER A 58 -5.44 -12.53 -18.56
N ALA A 59 -6.65 -12.48 -19.12
CA ALA A 59 -6.83 -12.27 -20.56
C ALA A 59 -6.47 -10.84 -21.00
N ALA A 60 -6.93 -9.83 -20.28
CA ALA A 60 -6.82 -8.43 -20.66
C ALA A 60 -5.40 -7.88 -20.49
N ALA A 61 -4.68 -8.28 -19.43
CA ALA A 61 -3.30 -7.88 -19.23
C ALA A 61 -2.39 -8.32 -20.39
N HIS A 62 -2.63 -9.51 -20.95
CA HIS A 62 -1.86 -10.04 -22.08
C HIS A 62 -2.36 -9.53 -23.43
N GLY A 63 -3.67 -9.53 -23.67
CA GLY A 63 -4.25 -9.14 -24.95
C GLY A 63 -4.22 -7.63 -25.21
N TRP A 64 -4.31 -6.83 -24.15
CA TRP A 64 -4.51 -5.38 -24.22
C TRP A 64 -3.55 -4.59 -23.31
N PRO A 65 -2.23 -4.84 -23.30
CA PRO A 65 -1.31 -4.29 -22.28
C PRO A 65 -1.24 -2.76 -22.25
N ARG A 66 -1.53 -2.10 -23.38
CA ARG A 66 -1.55 -0.63 -23.49
C ARG A 66 -2.90 0.00 -23.16
N SER A 67 -3.94 -0.80 -23.02
CA SER A 67 -5.32 -0.34 -22.79
C SER A 67 -5.89 -0.86 -21.48
N TRP A 68 -5.33 -1.94 -20.93
CA TRP A 68 -5.69 -2.47 -19.62
C TRP A 68 -5.20 -1.56 -18.49
N ALA A 69 -6.09 -1.18 -17.57
CA ALA A 69 -5.75 -0.38 -16.39
C ALA A 69 -6.08 -1.04 -15.05
N GLY A 70 -6.81 -2.16 -15.04
CA GLY A 70 -7.05 -2.99 -13.86
C GLY A 70 -8.49 -3.49 -13.78
N VAL A 71 -8.76 -4.31 -12.74
CA VAL A 71 -10.10 -4.78 -12.40
C VAL A 71 -10.34 -4.66 -10.90
N GLU A 72 -11.54 -4.24 -10.53
CA GLU A 72 -12.00 -4.20 -9.15
C GLU A 72 -13.21 -5.13 -8.96
N ASN A 73 -13.29 -5.72 -7.77
CA ASN A 73 -14.41 -6.55 -7.33
C ASN A 73 -15.42 -5.71 -6.55
N ASP A 74 -16.65 -5.59 -7.06
CA ASP A 74 -17.77 -5.02 -6.33
C ASP A 74 -18.65 -6.16 -5.81
N LEU A 75 -18.26 -6.71 -4.66
CA LEU A 75 -18.94 -7.85 -4.03
C LEU A 75 -20.39 -7.53 -3.62
N PRO A 76 -20.70 -6.37 -3.00
CA PRO A 76 -22.09 -6.02 -2.68
C PRO A 76 -22.97 -5.89 -3.93
N GLY A 77 -22.43 -5.36 -5.03
CA GLY A 77 -23.13 -5.25 -6.31
C GLY A 77 -23.08 -6.51 -7.18
N ARG A 78 -22.39 -7.58 -6.73
CA ARG A 78 -22.09 -8.79 -7.49
C ARG A 78 -21.58 -8.47 -8.90
N SER A 79 -20.61 -7.57 -9.00
CA SER A 79 -20.11 -7.06 -10.27
C SER A 79 -18.60 -6.93 -10.33
N VAL A 80 -18.06 -6.94 -11.55
CA VAL A 80 -16.68 -6.60 -11.85
C VAL A 80 -16.60 -5.24 -12.52
N VAL A 81 -15.62 -4.44 -12.12
CA VAL A 81 -15.37 -3.10 -12.65
C VAL A 81 -14.06 -3.12 -13.41
N VAL A 82 -14.11 -2.89 -14.71
CA VAL A 82 -12.94 -2.93 -15.57
C VAL A 82 -12.48 -1.51 -15.88
N HIS A 83 -11.27 -1.17 -15.45
CA HIS A 83 -10.60 0.07 -15.75
C HIS A 83 -9.81 -0.11 -17.05
N ARG A 84 -10.09 0.72 -18.05
CA ARG A 84 -9.48 0.58 -19.39
C ARG A 84 -9.37 1.90 -20.12
N ILE A 85 -8.37 2.03 -20.98
CA ILE A 85 -8.30 3.09 -21.99
C ILE A 85 -9.19 2.64 -23.17
N PRO A 86 -10.21 3.44 -23.57
CA PRO A 86 -11.12 3.05 -24.64
C PRO A 86 -10.41 2.60 -25.92
N THR A 87 -10.62 1.35 -26.30
CA THR A 87 -9.97 0.73 -27.46
C THR A 87 -10.98 -0.16 -28.18
N PRO A 88 -11.06 -0.11 -29.53
CA PRO A 88 -11.97 -0.96 -30.28
C PRO A 88 -11.73 -2.46 -30.01
N GLY A 89 -12.81 -3.23 -29.84
CA GLY A 89 -12.77 -4.68 -29.65
C GLY A 89 -12.69 -5.15 -28.20
N MET A 90 -11.90 -4.46 -27.36
CA MET A 90 -11.65 -4.87 -25.96
C MET A 90 -12.94 -5.11 -25.16
N ASP A 91 -13.91 -4.20 -25.18
CA ASP A 91 -15.13 -4.35 -24.38
C ASP A 91 -16.01 -5.51 -24.85
N ALA A 92 -15.98 -5.81 -26.15
CA ALA A 92 -16.77 -6.91 -26.70
C ALA A 92 -16.16 -8.26 -26.24
N GLU A 93 -14.84 -8.38 -26.28
CA GLU A 93 -14.12 -9.54 -25.76
C GLU A 93 -14.33 -9.71 -24.25
N ILE A 94 -14.23 -8.63 -23.48
CA ILE A 94 -14.43 -8.67 -22.03
C ILE A 94 -15.87 -9.05 -21.68
N ARG A 95 -16.87 -8.48 -22.35
CA ARG A 95 -18.28 -8.88 -22.14
C ARG A 95 -18.52 -10.36 -22.41
N ALA A 96 -17.83 -10.96 -23.39
CA ALA A 96 -17.97 -12.37 -23.71
C ALA A 96 -17.40 -13.30 -22.62
N MET A 97 -16.56 -12.79 -21.72
CA MET A 97 -15.97 -13.58 -20.62
C MET A 97 -16.86 -13.63 -19.36
N VAL A 98 -17.81 -12.72 -19.24
CA VAL A 98 -18.64 -12.56 -18.03
C VAL A 98 -19.81 -13.56 -18.04
N PRO A 99 -19.93 -14.43 -17.03
CA PRO A 99 -21.03 -15.38 -16.95
C PRO A 99 -22.37 -14.68 -16.67
N PRO A 100 -23.51 -15.32 -17.00
CA PRO A 100 -24.82 -14.83 -16.59
C PRO A 100 -24.88 -14.63 -15.06
N GLY A 101 -25.47 -13.51 -14.62
CA GLY A 101 -25.67 -13.22 -13.20
C GLY A 101 -24.52 -12.47 -12.51
N VAL A 102 -23.39 -12.22 -13.20
CA VAL A 102 -22.34 -11.29 -12.75
C VAL A 102 -22.47 -9.98 -13.52
N GLY A 103 -22.51 -8.86 -12.80
CA GLY A 103 -22.53 -7.53 -13.41
C GLY A 103 -21.17 -7.15 -13.99
N LEU A 104 -21.16 -6.32 -15.03
CA LEU A 104 -19.94 -5.78 -15.64
C LEU A 104 -20.08 -4.28 -15.87
N ARG A 105 -19.11 -3.51 -15.39
CA ARG A 105 -18.99 -2.07 -15.64
C ARG A 105 -17.64 -1.75 -16.24
N PHE A 106 -17.61 -0.77 -17.13
CA PHE A 106 -16.37 -0.20 -17.66
C PHE A 106 -16.17 1.20 -17.10
N VAL A 107 -14.94 1.49 -16.69
CA VAL A 107 -14.47 2.80 -16.27
C VAL A 107 -13.34 3.20 -17.22
N ASP A 108 -13.46 4.39 -17.79
CA ASP A 108 -12.44 4.91 -18.70
C ASP A 108 -11.25 5.43 -17.88
N ALA A 109 -10.07 4.90 -18.17
CA ALA A 109 -8.81 5.21 -17.52
C ALA A 109 -7.98 6.20 -18.36
N VAL A 110 -7.14 6.98 -17.67
CA VAL A 110 -6.14 7.86 -18.30
C VAL A 110 -4.86 7.10 -18.62
N TYR A 111 -4.43 6.20 -17.73
CA TYR A 111 -3.18 5.45 -17.86
C TYR A 111 -3.39 3.94 -17.79
N SER A 112 -2.55 3.18 -18.49
CA SER A 112 -2.57 1.71 -18.41
C SER A 112 -1.86 1.22 -17.15
N ALA A 113 -2.18 -0.01 -16.71
CA ALA A 113 -1.53 -0.67 -15.59
C ALA A 113 -0.01 -0.80 -15.83
N GLN A 114 0.39 -1.13 -17.06
CA GLN A 114 1.80 -1.16 -17.47
C GLN A 114 2.49 0.21 -17.29
N THR A 115 1.80 1.31 -17.63
CA THR A 115 2.35 2.66 -17.47
C THR A 115 2.53 3.00 -15.99
N LEU A 116 1.52 2.71 -15.17
CA LEU A 116 1.56 2.95 -13.73
C LEU A 116 2.64 2.10 -13.05
N ASP A 117 2.79 0.83 -13.42
CA ASP A 117 3.83 -0.05 -12.88
C ASP A 117 5.25 0.44 -13.21
N ALA A 118 5.47 0.93 -14.44
CA ALA A 118 6.74 1.52 -14.83
C ALA A 118 7.09 2.76 -13.96
N TRP A 119 6.09 3.59 -13.64
CA TRP A 119 6.28 4.74 -12.76
C TRP A 119 6.55 4.32 -11.32
N LEU A 120 5.79 3.37 -10.78
CA LEU A 120 6.00 2.84 -9.44
C LEU A 120 7.37 2.20 -9.29
N THR A 121 7.81 1.42 -10.28
CA THR A 121 9.16 0.85 -10.33
C THR A 121 10.22 1.94 -10.26
N ARG A 122 10.04 3.04 -11.01
CA ARG A 122 10.96 4.17 -10.95
C ARG A 122 10.98 4.86 -9.59
N VAL A 123 9.82 5.14 -9.02
CA VAL A 123 9.69 5.76 -7.68
C VAL A 123 10.35 4.90 -6.62
N ARG A 124 10.11 3.58 -6.65
CA ARG A 124 10.74 2.60 -5.74
C ARG A 124 12.26 2.62 -5.85
N ALA A 125 12.79 2.62 -7.08
CA ALA A 125 14.24 2.71 -7.31
C ALA A 125 14.85 4.02 -6.79
N ASP A 126 14.08 5.11 -6.80
CA ASP A 126 14.51 6.44 -6.37
C ASP A 126 14.12 6.77 -4.91
N GLN A 127 13.58 5.83 -4.11
CA GLN A 127 13.10 6.13 -2.74
C GLN A 127 14.17 6.81 -1.87
N THR A 128 15.40 6.28 -1.84
CA THR A 128 16.50 6.90 -1.08
C THR A 128 16.89 8.27 -1.62
N TRP A 129 16.72 8.51 -2.92
CA TRP A 129 16.97 9.82 -3.52
C TRP A 129 15.91 10.83 -3.08
N TRP A 130 14.63 10.46 -3.07
CA TRP A 130 13.54 11.28 -2.55
C TRP A 130 13.78 11.70 -1.09
N GLU A 131 14.13 10.74 -0.24
CA GLU A 131 14.40 11.00 1.18
C GLU A 131 15.61 11.94 1.34
N ARG A 132 16.76 11.58 0.77
CA ARG A 132 18.02 12.30 1.01
C ARG A 132 18.11 13.65 0.32
N ARG A 133 17.52 13.80 -0.86
CA ARG A 133 17.63 15.05 -1.67
C ARG A 133 16.45 15.98 -1.51
N HIS A 134 15.29 15.44 -1.16
CA HIS A 134 14.05 16.22 -1.11
C HIS A 134 13.36 16.18 0.26
N GLY A 135 13.85 15.38 1.21
CA GLY A 135 13.26 15.27 2.54
C GLY A 135 11.85 14.69 2.50
N VAL A 136 11.58 13.83 1.51
CA VAL A 136 10.29 13.17 1.32
C VAL A 136 10.47 11.70 1.65
N LEU A 137 9.87 11.25 2.75
CA LEU A 137 9.85 9.84 3.14
C LEU A 137 8.61 9.18 2.54
N ILE A 138 8.83 8.23 1.64
CA ILE A 138 7.77 7.45 0.99
C ILE A 138 7.65 6.12 1.75
N HIS A 139 6.52 5.90 2.41
CA HIS A 139 6.26 4.67 3.18
C HIS A 139 5.80 3.52 2.29
N SER A 140 4.91 3.81 1.34
CA SER A 140 4.35 2.80 0.44
C SER A 140 4.08 3.40 -0.95
N THR A 141 3.93 2.52 -1.93
CA THR A 141 3.61 2.90 -3.31
C THR A 141 2.67 1.87 -3.95
N TYR A 142 1.59 2.34 -4.56
CA TYR A 142 0.62 1.49 -5.28
C TYR A 142 0.00 2.26 -6.45
N ALA A 143 -0.69 1.54 -7.34
CA ALA A 143 -1.41 2.15 -8.46
C ALA A 143 -2.85 2.47 -8.03
N GLU A 144 -3.29 3.70 -8.27
CA GLU A 144 -4.72 4.03 -8.37
C GLU A 144 -5.14 3.69 -9.80
N MET A 145 -6.00 2.68 -9.97
CA MET A 145 -6.25 2.07 -11.28
C MET A 145 -6.75 3.10 -12.30
N GLY A 146 -5.91 3.35 -13.31
CA GLY A 146 -6.22 4.25 -14.40
C GLY A 146 -5.94 5.73 -14.15
N GLU A 147 -5.51 6.12 -12.95
CA GLU A 147 -5.39 7.54 -12.58
C GLU A 147 -3.96 8.00 -12.28
N CYS A 148 -3.27 7.34 -11.34
CA CYS A 148 -1.96 7.81 -10.87
C CYS A 148 -1.16 6.74 -10.13
N ALA A 149 0.14 6.97 -10.03
CA ALA A 149 0.99 6.28 -9.07
C ALA A 149 0.85 6.96 -7.70
N VAL A 150 0.38 6.23 -6.70
CA VAL A 150 0.17 6.73 -5.35
C VAL A 150 1.45 6.59 -4.53
N LEU A 151 1.82 7.68 -3.88
CA LEU A 151 2.93 7.79 -2.94
C LEU A 151 2.34 8.09 -1.56
N GLU A 152 2.45 7.13 -0.65
CA GLU A 152 2.06 7.34 0.74
C GLU A 152 3.20 7.94 1.54
N THR A 153 2.95 9.08 2.18
CA THR A 153 3.94 9.86 2.94
C THR A 153 3.40 10.23 4.31
N GLU A 154 4.28 10.52 5.26
CA GLU A 154 3.89 10.94 6.63
C GLU A 154 3.11 12.26 6.63
N HIS A 155 3.44 13.17 5.69
CA HIS A 155 2.89 14.53 5.66
C HIS A 155 2.45 14.91 4.24
N PRO A 156 1.34 14.36 3.72
CA PRO A 156 0.94 14.50 2.33
C PRO A 156 0.79 15.96 1.89
N ALA A 157 0.14 16.81 2.69
CA ALA A 157 -0.03 18.23 2.37
C ALA A 157 1.29 18.99 2.21
N ARG A 158 2.34 18.61 2.95
CA ARG A 158 3.68 19.20 2.85
C ARG A 158 4.43 18.63 1.64
N ASP A 159 4.35 17.32 1.46
CA ASP A 159 5.19 16.58 0.52
C ASP A 159 4.64 16.62 -0.90
N GLU A 160 3.33 16.81 -1.09
CA GLU A 160 2.69 17.00 -2.40
C GLU A 160 3.31 18.16 -3.18
N ALA A 161 3.44 19.34 -2.57
CA ALA A 161 4.05 20.50 -3.23
C ALA A 161 5.51 20.25 -3.62
N ARG A 162 6.27 19.51 -2.78
CA ARG A 162 7.66 19.15 -3.06
C ARG A 162 7.76 18.16 -4.21
N ILE A 163 6.93 17.12 -4.19
CA ILE A 163 6.85 16.11 -5.24
C ILE A 163 6.47 16.76 -6.56
N ALA A 164 5.45 17.62 -6.60
CA ALA A 164 5.06 18.35 -7.81
C ALA A 164 6.19 19.26 -8.35
N ALA A 165 6.91 19.95 -7.45
CA ALA A 165 8.05 20.78 -7.83
C ALA A 165 9.23 19.96 -8.38
N VAL A 166 9.43 18.74 -7.91
CA VAL A 166 10.45 17.83 -8.44
C VAL A 166 9.99 17.23 -9.76
N ALA A 167 8.74 16.78 -9.86
CA ALA A 167 8.18 16.17 -11.07
C ALA A 167 8.22 17.12 -12.28
N SER A 168 7.93 18.41 -12.07
CA SER A 168 8.01 19.42 -13.14
C SER A 168 9.44 19.68 -13.65
N ARG A 169 10.46 19.52 -12.79
CA ARG A 169 11.87 19.85 -13.12
C ARG A 169 12.69 18.65 -13.56
N SER A 170 12.38 17.46 -13.08
CA SER A 170 13.15 16.24 -13.35
C SER A 170 12.64 15.56 -14.63
N PRO A 171 13.47 15.38 -15.67
CA PRO A 171 13.04 14.76 -16.93
C PRO A 171 12.40 13.37 -16.75
N GLY A 172 12.91 12.58 -15.79
CA GLY A 172 12.38 11.24 -15.50
C GLY A 172 10.99 11.21 -14.84
N TYR A 173 10.46 12.35 -14.40
CA TYR A 173 9.17 12.44 -13.69
C TYR A 173 8.14 13.31 -14.41
N ARG A 174 8.54 14.04 -15.45
CA ARG A 174 7.69 15.06 -16.08
C ARG A 174 6.39 14.52 -16.67
N SER A 175 6.37 13.25 -17.10
CA SER A 175 5.20 12.61 -17.68
C SER A 175 4.37 11.81 -16.67
N MET A 176 4.78 11.76 -15.39
CA MET A 176 4.13 10.94 -14.38
C MET A 176 2.96 11.68 -13.74
N SER A 177 1.83 10.99 -13.60
CA SER A 177 0.76 11.40 -12.69
C SER A 177 1.03 10.77 -11.32
N LEU A 178 1.32 11.61 -10.33
CA LEU A 178 1.63 11.19 -8.97
C LEU A 178 0.55 11.71 -8.01
N CYS A 179 -0.05 10.81 -7.23
CA CYS A 179 -0.95 11.16 -6.15
C CYS A 179 -0.23 11.01 -4.82
N VAL A 180 -0.42 11.95 -3.90
CA VAL A 180 0.18 11.88 -2.56
C VAL A 180 -0.91 11.63 -1.54
N ARG A 181 -0.75 10.58 -0.74
CA ARG A 181 -1.70 10.15 0.29
C ARG A 181 -1.03 10.05 1.65
N GLN A 182 -1.85 10.03 2.69
CA GLN A 182 -1.37 9.76 4.04
C GLN A 182 -0.91 8.31 4.12
N GLY A 183 0.38 8.12 4.40
CA GLY A 183 0.94 6.82 4.77
C GLY A 183 1.06 6.70 6.27
N TYR A 184 1.12 5.45 6.74
CA TYR A 184 1.53 5.13 8.09
C TYR A 184 2.94 4.55 8.06
N PRO A 185 3.78 4.86 9.07
CA PRO A 185 5.03 4.15 9.22
C PRO A 185 4.73 2.65 9.35
N TYR A 186 5.52 1.83 8.67
CA TYR A 186 5.46 0.39 8.87
C TYR A 186 5.94 0.11 10.30
N GLU A 187 5.01 -0.15 11.22
CA GLU A 187 5.34 -0.71 12.53
C GLU A 187 5.62 -2.20 12.34
N PRO A 188 6.88 -2.65 12.50
CA PRO A 188 7.15 -4.07 12.44
C PRO A 188 6.34 -4.76 13.52
N LEU A 189 5.60 -5.80 13.16
CA LEU A 189 4.98 -6.67 14.15
C LEU A 189 6.10 -7.27 14.99
N THR A 190 6.30 -6.72 16.19
CA THR A 190 7.24 -7.30 17.15
C THR A 190 6.67 -8.67 17.51
N PRO A 191 7.34 -9.80 17.18
CA PRO A 191 6.82 -11.10 17.55
C PRO A 191 6.65 -11.13 19.07
N PRO A 192 5.56 -11.73 19.60
CA PRO A 192 5.40 -11.87 21.03
C PRO A 192 6.63 -12.62 21.57
N THR A 193 7.36 -12.00 22.49
CA THR A 193 8.41 -12.68 23.22
C THR A 193 7.75 -13.73 24.10
N TYR A 194 7.67 -14.98 23.62
CA TYR A 194 7.39 -16.11 24.48
C TYR A 194 8.57 -16.24 25.45
N ARG A 195 8.32 -16.00 26.74
CA ARG A 195 9.21 -16.45 27.81
C ARG A 195 8.77 -17.86 28.17
N ASP A 196 9.67 -18.81 27.98
CA ASP A 196 9.55 -20.18 28.51
C ASP A 196 9.59 -20.20 30.04
#